data_AF-A0A0Q3V2Q8-F1
#
_entry.id   AF-A0A0Q3V2Q8-F1
#
_cell.length_a   1.000
_cell.length_b   1.000
_cell.length_c   1.000
_cell.angle_alpha   90.00
_cell.angle_beta   90.00
_cell.angle_gamma   90.00
#
_symmetry.space_group_name_H-M   'P 1'
#
loop_
_entity.id
_entity.type
_entity.pdbx_description
1 polymer ?
#
loop_
_entity_poly.entity_id
_entity_poly.type
_entity_poly.pdbx_seq_one_letter_code
_entity_poly.pdbx_strand_id
1 'polypeptide(L)'
;MSTLGPSGYRFNATFVGDRQLSPTEAFPTLVGDMDSAGSLNAQVLHLIAERIRTKAVFQTHQAKFVTWQFDGEYRGDDCTATLTLGNPDLLGGSVILVAHFLQSITPRLVLGGEMVYHRRPGEEGAILTLAGKYTAQKWVATLNVGYGGAHASYYHRANEQVQVGVELEANTRLQETTFAFGYQLNLPQANVVFRGLVDSNWSVGGVLEKKLPPLPVTLALGAFLNHWKNRFHCGFSVIVG
;
A
#
# COMPACT_ATOMS: atom_id res chain seq x y z
N MET A 1 -21.27 7.23 -0.33
CA MET A 1 -21.33 8.45 0.49
C MET A 1 -21.05 8.06 1.94
N SER A 2 -19.93 8.51 2.53
CA SER A 2 -19.70 8.36 3.96
C SER A 2 -20.55 9.38 4.72
N THR A 3 -21.25 8.99 5.76
CA THR A 3 -22.05 9.90 6.61
C THR A 3 -21.21 10.77 7.55
N LEU A 4 -19.89 10.54 7.61
CA LEU A 4 -18.96 11.22 8.52
C LEU A 4 -18.08 12.28 7.84
N GLY A 5 -18.08 12.34 6.50
CA GLY A 5 -17.27 13.29 5.72
C GLY A 5 -18.12 14.10 4.75
N PRO A 6 -17.65 15.30 4.33
CA PRO A 6 -18.35 16.10 3.34
C PRO A 6 -18.46 15.33 2.01
N SER A 7 -19.54 15.57 1.26
CA SER A 7 -19.65 15.02 -0.08
C SER A 7 -18.53 15.58 -0.96
N GLY A 8 -17.70 14.70 -1.50
CA GLY A 8 -16.61 15.04 -2.40
C GLY A 8 -16.84 14.41 -3.77
N TYR A 9 -16.52 15.15 -4.82
CA TYR A 9 -16.35 14.60 -6.15
C TYR A 9 -14.86 14.50 -6.44
N ARG A 10 -14.41 13.33 -6.94
CA ARG A 10 -13.04 13.11 -7.39
C ARG A 10 -13.05 12.71 -8.84
N PHE A 11 -12.27 13.43 -9.63
CA PHE A 11 -12.04 13.11 -11.02
C PHE A 11 -10.68 12.43 -11.15
N ASN A 12 -10.67 11.19 -11.66
CA ASN A 12 -9.46 10.44 -11.90
C ASN A 12 -9.26 10.25 -13.42
N ALA A 13 -8.06 10.55 -13.90
CA ALA A 13 -7.64 10.28 -15.26
C ALA A 13 -6.35 9.47 -15.23
N THR A 14 -6.33 8.38 -16.00
CA THR A 14 -5.14 7.53 -16.13
C THR A 14 -4.79 7.40 -17.61
N PHE A 15 -3.54 7.69 -17.95
CA PHE A 15 -2.97 7.43 -19.26
C PHE A 15 -1.93 6.32 -19.13
N VAL A 16 -2.01 5.34 -20.04
CA VAL A 16 -1.14 4.18 -20.08
C VAL A 16 -0.52 4.13 -21.47
N GLY A 17 0.81 4.15 -21.54
CA GLY A 17 1.56 4.11 -22.79
C GLY A 17 1.76 2.70 -23.35
N ASP A 18 2.36 2.66 -24.55
CA ASP A 18 2.45 1.44 -25.37
C ASP A 18 3.55 0.46 -24.95
N ARG A 19 4.53 0.89 -24.12
CA ARG A 19 5.69 0.06 -23.78
C ARG A 19 5.37 -0.87 -22.60
N GLN A 20 4.87 -2.06 -22.92
CA GLN A 20 4.59 -3.12 -21.94
C GLN A 20 5.82 -4.01 -21.74
N LEU A 21 6.30 -4.11 -20.50
CA LEU A 21 7.38 -5.05 -20.12
C LEU A 21 6.83 -6.35 -19.52
N SER A 22 5.57 -6.34 -19.07
CA SER A 22 4.88 -7.48 -18.47
C SER A 22 3.37 -7.34 -18.71
N PRO A 23 2.56 -8.42 -18.70
CA PRO A 23 1.10 -8.34 -18.90
C PRO A 23 0.39 -7.39 -17.93
N THR A 24 1.03 -7.07 -16.81
CA THR A 24 0.52 -6.19 -15.74
C THR A 24 1.20 -4.83 -15.65
N GLU A 25 2.24 -4.56 -16.44
CA GLU A 25 3.04 -3.33 -16.31
C GLU A 25 3.27 -2.65 -17.67
N ALA A 26 2.65 -1.48 -17.83
CA ALA A 26 2.74 -0.64 -19.01
C ALA A 26 3.38 0.72 -18.66
N PHE A 27 4.26 1.20 -19.53
CA PHE A 27 5.01 2.43 -19.32
C PHE A 27 5.00 3.31 -20.57
N PRO A 28 5.00 4.65 -20.41
CA PRO A 28 4.77 5.39 -19.16
C PRO A 28 3.32 5.26 -18.67
N THR A 29 3.12 5.30 -17.35
CA THR A 29 1.78 5.42 -16.75
C THR A 29 1.68 6.74 -16.01
N LEU A 30 0.68 7.55 -16.36
CA LEU A 30 0.37 8.84 -15.74
C LEU A 30 -0.99 8.72 -15.08
N VAL A 31 -1.08 9.00 -13.79
CA VAL A 31 -2.34 9.01 -13.04
C VAL A 31 -2.51 10.38 -12.42
N GLY A 32 -3.63 11.05 -12.71
CA GLY A 32 -4.02 12.29 -12.08
C GLY A 32 -5.37 12.13 -11.38
N ASP A 33 -5.43 12.50 -10.11
CA ASP A 33 -6.66 12.53 -9.31
C ASP A 33 -6.85 13.94 -8.76
N MET A 34 -8.00 14.55 -9.02
CA MET A 34 -8.35 15.89 -8.52
C MET A 34 -9.65 15.82 -7.75
N ASP A 35 -9.65 16.38 -6.54
CA ASP A 35 -10.87 16.56 -5.76
C ASP A 35 -11.53 17.93 -6.02
N SER A 36 -12.80 18.06 -5.66
CA SER A 36 -13.55 19.32 -5.75
C SER A 36 -13.04 20.44 -4.83
N ALA A 37 -12.13 20.12 -3.88
CA ALA A 37 -11.54 21.08 -2.95
C ALA A 37 -10.22 21.66 -3.47
N GLY A 38 -9.74 21.24 -4.64
CA GLY A 38 -8.50 21.71 -5.26
C GLY A 38 -7.26 20.93 -4.81
N SER A 39 -7.40 19.78 -4.16
CA SER A 39 -6.29 18.86 -3.95
C SER A 39 -6.06 18.02 -5.21
N LEU A 40 -4.84 18.09 -5.73
CA LEU A 40 -4.40 17.31 -6.88
C LEU A 40 -3.38 16.26 -6.39
N ASN A 41 -3.55 15.02 -6.83
CA ASN A 41 -2.55 13.96 -6.70
C ASN A 41 -2.17 13.49 -8.09
N ALA A 42 -0.93 13.76 -8.49
CA ALA A 42 -0.38 13.34 -9.77
C ALA A 42 0.73 12.30 -9.53
N GLN A 43 0.69 11.20 -10.26
CA GLN A 43 1.69 10.15 -10.24
C GLN A 43 2.18 9.88 -11.65
N VAL A 44 3.49 9.84 -11.82
CA VAL A 44 4.17 9.58 -13.08
C VAL A 44 5.07 8.38 -12.87
N LEU A 45 4.75 7.25 -13.49
CA LEU A 45 5.65 6.10 -13.59
C LEU A 45 6.29 6.10 -14.96
N HIS A 46 7.61 6.20 -14.97
CA HIS A 46 8.41 6.17 -16.20
C HIS A 46 9.53 5.14 -16.07
N LEU A 47 9.80 4.45 -17.17
CA LEU A 47 10.85 3.45 -17.23
C LEU A 47 12.00 3.99 -18.07
N ILE A 48 13.06 4.42 -17.40
CA ILE A 48 14.22 5.05 -18.04
C ILE A 48 15.05 3.99 -18.78
N ALA A 49 15.23 2.82 -18.16
CA ALA A 49 15.93 1.69 -18.74
C ALA A 49 15.21 0.39 -18.36
N GLU A 50 15.48 -0.72 -19.05
CA GLU A 50 14.83 -2.02 -18.79
C GLU A 50 14.92 -2.48 -17.31
N ARG A 51 15.95 -2.02 -16.61
CA ARG A 51 16.22 -2.32 -15.19
C ARG A 51 16.01 -1.15 -14.24
N ILE A 52 15.73 0.07 -14.73
CA ILE A 52 15.58 1.29 -13.92
C ILE A 52 14.19 1.88 -14.11
N ARG A 53 13.44 1.91 -13.03
CA ARG A 53 12.12 2.50 -12.93
C ARG A 53 12.21 3.79 -12.13
N THR A 54 11.45 4.78 -12.54
CA THR A 54 11.30 6.03 -11.82
C THR A 54 9.84 6.32 -11.60
N LYS A 55 9.51 6.73 -10.38
CA LYS A 55 8.17 7.16 -10.02
C LYS A 55 8.27 8.54 -9.41
N ALA A 56 7.48 9.47 -9.90
CA ALA A 56 7.33 10.79 -9.30
C ALA A 56 5.89 10.95 -8.82
N VAL A 57 5.71 11.42 -7.60
CA VAL A 57 4.40 11.68 -7.00
C VAL A 57 4.37 13.12 -6.53
N PHE A 58 3.33 13.85 -6.94
CA PHE A 58 3.09 15.23 -6.54
C PHE A 58 1.71 15.32 -5.91
N GLN A 59 1.64 15.86 -4.69
CA GLN A 59 0.37 16.14 -4.02
C GLN A 59 0.30 17.62 -3.68
N THR A 60 -0.75 18.26 -4.17
CA THR A 60 -1.14 19.60 -3.77
C THR A 60 -2.39 19.52 -2.91
N HIS A 61 -2.50 20.43 -1.96
CA HIS A 61 -3.73 20.67 -1.24
C HIS A 61 -4.09 22.13 -1.48
N GLN A 62 -5.16 22.35 -2.24
CA GLN A 62 -5.53 23.67 -2.74
C GLN A 62 -4.37 24.31 -3.52
N ALA A 63 -3.89 25.48 -3.07
CA ALA A 63 -2.84 26.27 -3.71
C ALA A 63 -1.42 25.97 -3.20
N LYS A 64 -1.24 24.99 -2.30
CA LYS A 64 0.07 24.67 -1.70
C LYS A 64 0.52 23.27 -2.14
N PHE A 65 1.78 23.18 -2.57
CA PHE A 65 2.47 21.91 -2.73
C PHE A 65 2.75 21.34 -1.35
N VAL A 66 2.15 20.19 -1.03
CA VAL A 66 2.27 19.55 0.28
C VAL A 66 3.36 18.51 0.23
N THR A 67 3.31 17.64 -0.78
CA THR A 67 4.32 16.59 -0.95
C THR A 67 4.75 16.44 -2.39
N TRP A 68 6.04 16.14 -2.54
CA TRP A 68 6.67 15.79 -3.80
C TRP A 68 7.70 14.72 -3.50
N GLN A 69 7.53 13.58 -4.13
CA GLN A 69 8.32 12.38 -3.89
C GLN A 69 8.88 11.87 -5.22
N PHE A 70 10.16 11.53 -5.23
CA PHE A 70 10.84 10.94 -6.36
C PHE A 70 11.43 9.61 -5.92
N ASP A 71 10.95 8.53 -6.52
CA ASP A 71 11.43 7.17 -6.32
C ASP A 71 12.22 6.73 -7.55
N GLY A 72 13.42 6.17 -7.34
CA GLY A 72 14.20 5.45 -8.33
C GLY A 72 14.36 4.01 -7.87
N GLU A 73 13.81 3.07 -8.62
CA GLU A 73 13.94 1.63 -8.38
C GLU A 73 14.88 1.03 -9.43
N TYR A 74 15.91 0.35 -8.95
CA TYR A 74 16.79 -0.49 -9.74
C TYR A 74 16.50 -1.96 -9.44
N ARG A 75 16.11 -2.71 -10.48
CA ARG A 75 15.83 -4.14 -10.38
C ARG A 75 16.90 -4.93 -11.14
N GLY A 76 17.81 -5.53 -10.38
CA GLY A 76 18.76 -6.52 -10.86
C GLY A 76 18.18 -7.93 -10.87
N ASP A 77 19.03 -8.90 -11.18
CA ASP A 77 18.63 -10.30 -11.29
C ASP A 77 18.37 -10.92 -9.91
N ASP A 78 19.24 -10.64 -8.92
CA ASP A 78 19.14 -11.16 -7.54
C ASP A 78 18.92 -10.06 -6.47
N CYS A 79 18.82 -8.81 -6.89
CA CYS A 79 18.76 -7.66 -5.99
C CYS A 79 17.83 -6.57 -6.51
N THR A 80 17.09 -5.94 -5.60
CA THR A 80 16.31 -4.74 -5.85
C THR A 80 16.77 -3.63 -4.91
N ALA A 81 17.14 -2.49 -5.46
CA ALA A 81 17.46 -1.29 -4.70
C ALA A 81 16.46 -0.20 -5.05
N THR A 82 15.90 0.47 -4.05
CA THR A 82 15.02 1.63 -4.25
C THR A 82 15.53 2.82 -3.47
N LEU A 83 15.50 3.98 -4.09
CA LEU A 83 15.85 5.25 -3.47
C LEU A 83 14.69 6.22 -3.63
N THR A 84 14.17 6.68 -2.51
CA THR A 84 13.03 7.60 -2.43
C THR A 84 13.48 8.90 -1.80
N LEU A 85 13.27 10.01 -2.51
CA LEU A 85 13.46 11.37 -2.04
C LEU A 85 12.11 12.01 -1.82
N GLY A 86 11.75 12.26 -0.57
CA GLY A 86 10.52 12.90 -0.16
C GLY A 86 10.75 14.32 0.36
N ASN A 87 9.97 15.26 -0.15
CA ASN A 87 9.91 16.65 0.31
C ASN A 87 11.29 17.34 0.45
N PRO A 88 12.13 17.36 -0.59
CA PRO A 88 13.39 18.10 -0.54
C PRO A 88 13.14 19.61 -0.53
N ASP A 89 13.33 20.27 0.61
CA ASP A 89 13.30 21.73 0.71
C ASP A 89 14.73 22.28 0.82
N LEU A 90 15.23 22.83 -0.30
CA LEU A 90 16.55 23.43 -0.38
C LEU A 90 16.67 24.72 0.45
N LEU A 91 15.56 25.43 0.70
CA LEU A 91 15.55 26.68 1.45
C LEU A 91 15.44 26.41 2.96
N GLY A 92 14.58 25.48 3.36
CA GLY A 92 14.42 25.05 4.75
C GLY A 92 15.44 24.01 5.22
N GLY A 93 16.30 23.51 4.33
CA GLY A 93 17.30 22.48 4.64
C GLY A 93 16.70 21.16 5.10
N SER A 94 15.45 20.87 4.70
CA SER A 94 14.74 19.66 5.10
C SER A 94 14.67 18.65 3.98
N VAL A 95 14.94 17.39 4.27
CA VAL A 95 14.88 16.32 3.26
C VAL A 95 14.57 14.99 3.95
N ILE A 96 13.76 14.16 3.28
CA ILE A 96 13.55 12.78 3.65
C ILE A 96 14.15 11.93 2.53
N LEU A 97 15.09 11.07 2.88
CA LEU A 97 15.71 10.12 1.98
C LEU A 97 15.47 8.73 2.54
N VAL A 98 14.81 7.87 1.76
CA VAL A 98 14.60 6.47 2.11
C VAL A 98 15.34 5.62 1.09
N ALA A 99 16.22 4.75 1.57
CA ALA A 99 16.92 3.79 0.74
C ALA A 99 16.51 2.39 1.18
N HIS A 100 15.97 1.59 0.26
CA HIS A 100 15.73 0.18 0.49
C HIS A 100 16.66 -0.67 -0.38
N PHE A 101 17.09 -1.79 0.19
CA PHE A 101 17.90 -2.77 -0.49
C PHE A 101 17.42 -4.15 -0.10
N LEU A 102 17.01 -4.95 -1.09
CA LEU A 102 16.55 -6.33 -0.91
C LEU A 102 17.36 -7.24 -1.81
N GLN A 103 17.94 -8.29 -1.23
CA GLN A 103 18.76 -9.26 -1.94
C GLN A 103 18.23 -10.68 -1.68
N SER A 104 18.08 -11.44 -2.76
CA SER A 104 17.76 -12.86 -2.72
C SER A 104 19.00 -13.65 -2.35
N ILE A 105 19.02 -14.22 -1.14
CA ILE A 105 20.14 -15.07 -0.67
C ILE A 105 19.90 -16.52 -1.11
N THR A 106 18.65 -16.96 -1.07
CA THR A 106 18.23 -18.27 -1.60
C THR A 106 16.96 -18.10 -2.42
N PRO A 107 16.57 -19.07 -3.26
CA PRO A 107 15.34 -18.98 -4.06
C PRO A 107 14.05 -18.76 -3.24
N ARG A 108 14.11 -18.93 -1.91
CA ARG A 108 12.98 -18.78 -0.98
C ARG A 108 13.17 -17.67 0.05
N LEU A 109 14.40 -17.23 0.30
CA LEU A 109 14.72 -16.25 1.34
C LEU A 109 15.32 -14.99 0.72
N VAL A 110 14.63 -13.89 0.93
CA VAL A 110 15.08 -12.54 0.57
C VAL A 110 15.30 -11.78 1.86
N LEU A 111 16.49 -11.24 2.05
CA LEU A 111 16.82 -10.35 3.17
C LEU A 111 17.16 -8.97 2.64
N GLY A 112 16.99 -7.97 3.47
CA GLY A 112 17.32 -6.61 3.10
C GLY A 112 17.24 -5.65 4.27
N GLY A 113 17.34 -4.38 3.93
CA GLY A 113 17.22 -3.29 4.87
C GLY A 113 16.59 -2.08 4.22
N GLU A 114 16.00 -1.27 5.07
CA GLU A 114 15.48 0.05 4.78
C GLU A 114 16.18 1.04 5.71
N MET A 115 16.69 2.11 5.13
CA MET A 115 17.28 3.23 5.83
C MET A 115 16.48 4.48 5.53
N VAL A 116 15.84 5.04 6.56
CA VAL A 116 15.12 6.30 6.49
C VAL A 116 15.97 7.38 7.15
N TYR A 117 16.54 8.27 6.34
CA TYR A 117 17.21 9.48 6.81
C TYR A 117 16.26 10.66 6.66
N HIS A 118 15.95 11.33 7.76
CA HIS A 118 15.22 12.58 7.74
C HIS A 118 16.04 13.68 8.41
N ARG A 119 16.15 14.80 7.71
CA ARG A 119 16.81 16.01 8.17
C ARG A 119 15.77 17.11 8.20
N ARG A 120 15.59 17.73 9.36
CA ARG A 120 14.81 18.95 9.55
C ARG A 120 15.66 19.96 10.33
N PRO A 121 15.45 21.27 10.16
CA PRO A 121 16.18 22.25 10.95
C PRO A 121 15.96 22.02 12.45
N GLY A 122 17.01 21.56 13.14
CA GLY A 122 17.00 21.22 14.57
C GLY A 122 16.80 19.74 14.92
N GLU A 123 16.47 18.88 13.96
CA GLU A 123 16.25 17.44 14.19
C GLU A 123 16.84 16.62 13.03
N GLU A 124 17.81 15.77 13.36
CA GLU A 124 18.39 14.80 12.43
C GLU A 124 18.17 13.40 12.97
N GLY A 125 17.63 12.51 12.14
CA GLY A 125 17.38 11.13 12.51
C GLY A 125 17.61 10.17 11.36
N ALA A 126 18.29 9.07 11.66
CA ALA A 126 18.41 7.92 10.79
C ALA A 126 17.75 6.72 11.47
N ILE A 127 16.84 6.07 10.78
CA ILE A 127 16.19 4.85 11.24
C ILE A 127 16.59 3.74 10.28
N LEU A 128 17.21 2.70 10.82
CA LEU A 128 17.50 1.48 10.09
C LEU A 128 16.47 0.41 10.48
N THR A 129 15.89 -0.21 9.47
CA THR A 129 14.96 -1.33 9.59
C THR A 129 15.52 -2.48 8.77
N LEU A 130 15.60 -3.66 9.37
CA LEU A 130 15.95 -4.89 8.68
C LEU A 130 14.67 -5.56 8.21
N ALA A 131 14.66 -6.08 6.99
CA ALA A 131 13.51 -6.73 6.38
C ALA A 131 13.89 -8.15 5.94
N GLY A 132 13.00 -9.10 6.19
CA GLY A 132 13.15 -10.48 5.78
C GLY A 132 11.84 -11.00 5.18
N LYS A 133 11.93 -11.68 4.04
CA LYS A 133 10.81 -12.36 3.39
C LYS A 133 11.19 -13.80 3.12
N TYR A 134 10.35 -14.71 3.56
CA TYR A 134 10.45 -16.13 3.27
C TYR A 134 9.22 -16.60 2.49
N THR A 135 9.46 -17.12 1.29
CA THR A 135 8.43 -17.62 0.37
C THR A 135 8.50 -19.13 0.28
N ALA A 136 7.48 -19.81 0.81
CA ALA A 136 7.25 -21.24 0.61
C ALA A 136 6.23 -21.48 -0.51
N GLN A 137 5.92 -22.75 -0.80
CA GLN A 137 4.99 -23.11 -1.89
C GLN A 137 3.55 -22.61 -1.66
N LYS A 138 3.08 -22.58 -0.41
CA LYS A 138 1.69 -22.23 -0.06
C LYS A 138 1.57 -21.03 0.86
N TRP A 139 2.68 -20.53 1.39
CA TRP A 139 2.68 -19.45 2.37
C TRP A 139 3.89 -18.55 2.21
N VAL A 140 3.75 -17.32 2.68
CA VAL A 140 4.79 -16.29 2.69
C VAL A 140 4.80 -15.68 4.07
N ALA A 141 5.98 -15.60 4.69
CA ALA A 141 6.17 -14.86 5.92
C ALA A 141 7.08 -13.67 5.64
N THR A 142 6.78 -12.53 6.25
CA THR A 142 7.67 -11.36 6.26
C THR A 142 7.87 -10.89 7.68
N LEU A 143 9.05 -10.34 7.94
CA LEU A 143 9.44 -9.79 9.23
C LEU A 143 10.30 -8.56 8.97
N ASN A 144 9.83 -7.41 9.45
CA ASN A 144 10.56 -6.15 9.45
C ASN A 144 10.84 -5.78 10.90
N VAL A 145 12.09 -5.51 11.25
CA VAL A 145 12.49 -5.12 12.61
C VAL A 145 13.40 -3.91 12.50
N GLY A 146 13.00 -2.81 13.13
CA GLY A 146 13.78 -1.58 13.16
C GLY A 146 13.71 -0.92 14.53
N TYR A 147 14.38 0.22 14.66
CA TYR A 147 14.37 0.99 15.90
C TYR A 147 12.96 1.45 16.33
N GLY A 148 12.05 1.62 15.36
CA GLY A 148 10.67 2.06 15.62
C GLY A 148 9.69 0.96 16.01
N GLY A 149 10.04 -0.31 15.82
CA GLY A 149 9.11 -1.42 16.00
C GLY A 149 9.47 -2.68 15.22
N ALA A 150 8.65 -3.70 15.42
CA ALA A 150 8.66 -4.93 14.64
C ALA A 150 7.31 -5.12 13.96
N HIS A 151 7.34 -5.53 12.70
CA HIS A 151 6.17 -5.84 11.91
C HIS A 151 6.36 -7.23 11.29
N ALA A 152 5.45 -8.15 11.59
CA ALA A 152 5.47 -9.49 11.05
C ALA A 152 4.16 -9.75 10.32
N SER A 153 4.23 -10.32 9.12
CA SER A 153 3.03 -10.78 8.42
C SER A 153 3.20 -12.20 7.90
N TYR A 154 2.10 -12.94 7.93
CA TYR A 154 2.03 -14.32 7.47
C TYR A 154 0.83 -14.46 6.55
N TYR A 155 1.10 -14.78 5.30
CA TYR A 155 0.10 -15.06 4.28
C TYR A 155 0.08 -16.55 3.97
N HIS A 156 -1.09 -17.15 3.93
CA HIS A 156 -1.28 -18.56 3.61
C HIS A 156 -2.44 -18.75 2.63
N ARG A 157 -2.15 -19.39 1.50
CA ARG A 157 -3.16 -19.80 0.54
C ARG A 157 -3.57 -21.24 0.82
N ALA A 158 -4.66 -21.40 1.57
CA ALA A 158 -5.20 -22.71 1.92
C ALA A 158 -5.79 -23.43 0.71
N ASN A 159 -6.54 -22.71 -0.13
CA ASN A 159 -7.14 -23.23 -1.35
C ASN A 159 -7.22 -22.13 -2.44
N GLU A 160 -7.66 -22.47 -3.65
CA GLU A 160 -7.87 -21.46 -4.71
C GLU A 160 -8.94 -20.43 -4.33
N GLN A 161 -9.93 -20.86 -3.55
CA GLN A 161 -11.02 -20.03 -3.07
C GLN A 161 -10.70 -19.31 -1.76
N VAL A 162 -9.76 -19.81 -0.95
CA VAL A 162 -9.56 -19.33 0.43
C VAL A 162 -8.12 -18.91 0.65
N GLN A 163 -7.96 -17.65 1.04
CA GLN A 163 -6.68 -17.06 1.41
C GLN A 163 -6.80 -16.48 2.82
N VAL A 164 -5.76 -16.65 3.62
CA VAL A 164 -5.70 -16.18 5.00
C VAL A 164 -4.45 -15.34 5.18
N GLY A 165 -4.56 -14.26 5.92
CA GLY A 165 -3.46 -13.36 6.26
C GLY A 165 -3.49 -13.04 7.75
N VAL A 166 -2.32 -12.94 8.34
CA VAL A 166 -2.13 -12.50 9.71
C VAL A 166 -1.07 -11.43 9.72
N GLU A 167 -1.28 -10.39 10.50
CA GLU A 167 -0.37 -9.26 10.63
C GLU A 167 -0.22 -8.94 12.12
N LEU A 168 1.02 -8.77 12.55
CA LEU A 168 1.39 -8.39 13.91
C LEU A 168 2.29 -7.17 13.81
N GLU A 169 1.85 -6.07 14.37
CA GLU A 169 2.62 -4.84 14.45
C GLU A 169 2.90 -4.54 15.92
N ALA A 170 4.16 -4.34 16.26
CA ALA A 170 4.64 -4.04 17.59
C ALA A 170 5.45 -2.75 17.53
N ASN A 171 4.91 -1.68 18.07
CA ASN A 171 5.57 -0.38 18.11
C ASN A 171 6.31 -0.20 19.44
N THR A 172 7.64 -0.15 19.40
CA THR A 172 8.46 -0.07 20.62
C THR A 172 8.36 1.31 21.29
N ARG A 173 8.06 2.37 20.52
CA ARG A 173 7.96 3.74 21.04
C ARG A 173 6.65 3.96 21.79
N LEU A 174 5.55 3.47 21.23
CA LEU A 174 4.22 3.57 21.85
C LEU A 174 3.94 2.43 22.83
N GLN A 175 4.76 1.36 22.82
CA GLN A 175 4.52 0.13 23.56
C GLN A 175 3.16 -0.50 23.24
N GLU A 176 2.70 -0.31 22.00
CA GLU A 176 1.45 -0.86 21.50
C GLU A 176 1.73 -2.04 20.57
N THR A 177 0.96 -3.10 20.75
CA THR A 177 0.99 -4.27 19.89
C THR A 177 -0.40 -4.50 19.31
N THR A 178 -0.51 -4.46 17.99
CA THR A 178 -1.74 -4.73 17.27
C THR A 178 -1.60 -6.04 16.50
N PHE A 179 -2.67 -6.83 16.53
CA PHE A 179 -2.74 -8.12 15.86
C PHE A 179 -4.00 -8.17 15.01
N ALA A 180 -3.83 -8.36 13.71
CA ALA A 180 -4.91 -8.41 12.75
C ALA A 180 -4.92 -9.77 12.03
N PHE A 181 -6.08 -10.39 11.98
CA PHE A 181 -6.37 -11.60 11.24
C PHE A 181 -7.35 -11.29 10.12
N GLY A 182 -6.98 -11.59 8.89
CA GLY A 182 -7.81 -11.40 7.71
C GLY A 182 -8.00 -12.68 6.92
N TYR A 183 -9.12 -12.81 6.24
CA TYR A 183 -9.33 -13.88 5.27
C TYR A 183 -10.09 -13.35 4.05
N GLN A 184 -9.82 -13.96 2.90
CA GLN A 184 -10.48 -13.68 1.65
C GLN A 184 -11.04 -14.97 1.06
N LEU A 185 -12.35 -14.96 0.81
CA LEU A 185 -13.10 -16.02 0.13
C LEU A 185 -13.47 -15.53 -1.26
N ASN A 186 -12.93 -16.17 -2.29
CA ASN A 186 -13.28 -15.96 -3.69
C ASN A 186 -14.20 -17.10 -4.14
N LEU A 187 -15.45 -16.76 -4.46
CA LEU A 187 -16.47 -17.69 -4.96
C LEU A 187 -16.71 -17.40 -6.45
N PRO A 188 -15.93 -18.01 -7.36
CA PRO A 188 -16.03 -17.71 -8.79
C PRO A 188 -17.40 -18.08 -9.38
N GLN A 189 -18.03 -19.15 -8.90
CA GLN A 189 -19.36 -19.57 -9.35
C GLN A 189 -20.45 -18.54 -9.07
N ALA A 190 -20.31 -17.78 -7.98
CA ALA A 190 -21.27 -16.75 -7.57
C ALA A 190 -20.85 -15.33 -7.98
N ASN A 191 -19.66 -15.16 -8.60
CA ASN A 191 -19.03 -13.87 -8.86
C ASN A 191 -18.92 -12.97 -7.61
N VAL A 192 -18.63 -13.60 -6.47
CA VAL A 192 -18.57 -12.94 -5.17
C VAL A 192 -17.17 -13.07 -4.57
N VAL A 193 -16.68 -11.97 -4.01
CA VAL A 193 -15.48 -11.91 -3.18
C VAL A 193 -15.87 -11.40 -1.81
N PHE A 194 -15.58 -12.18 -0.78
CA PHE A 194 -15.80 -11.79 0.61
C PHE A 194 -14.45 -11.64 1.31
N ARG A 195 -14.26 -10.53 2.01
CA ARG A 195 -13.07 -10.26 2.83
C ARG A 195 -13.52 -10.01 4.27
N GLY A 196 -13.01 -10.81 5.20
CA GLY A 196 -13.22 -10.62 6.64
C GLY A 196 -11.95 -10.16 7.32
N LEU A 197 -12.07 -9.34 8.36
CA LEU A 197 -10.97 -8.85 9.19
C LEU A 197 -11.40 -8.90 10.66
N VAL A 198 -10.50 -9.32 11.53
CA VAL A 198 -10.63 -9.28 12.99
C VAL A 198 -9.33 -8.72 13.55
N ASP A 199 -9.43 -7.69 14.38
CA ASP A 199 -8.27 -7.01 14.99
C ASP A 199 -8.29 -7.13 16.53
N SER A 200 -7.14 -7.04 17.17
CA SER A 200 -6.94 -7.12 18.63
C SER A 200 -7.65 -6.00 19.40
N ASN A 201 -8.02 -4.91 18.71
CA ASN A 201 -8.85 -3.83 19.22
C ASN A 201 -10.36 -4.19 19.27
N TRP A 202 -10.71 -5.48 19.27
CA TRP A 202 -12.08 -5.98 19.27
C TRP A 202 -12.94 -5.43 18.13
N SER A 203 -12.28 -5.16 17.00
CA SER A 203 -12.91 -4.65 15.79
C SER A 203 -13.05 -5.79 14.79
N VAL A 204 -14.26 -5.98 14.30
CA VAL A 204 -14.60 -7.00 13.31
C VAL A 204 -15.17 -6.30 12.09
N GLY A 205 -14.68 -6.66 10.91
CA GLY A 205 -15.07 -6.08 9.65
C GLY A 205 -15.30 -7.11 8.56
N GLY A 206 -16.19 -6.79 7.63
CA GLY A 206 -16.46 -7.59 6.46
C GLY A 206 -16.76 -6.72 5.25
N VAL A 207 -16.22 -7.09 4.09
CA VAL A 207 -16.54 -6.49 2.79
C VAL A 207 -16.95 -7.60 1.83
N LEU A 208 -18.14 -7.47 1.25
CA LEU A 208 -18.71 -8.36 0.25
C LEU A 208 -18.78 -7.61 -1.09
N GLU A 209 -17.98 -8.03 -2.06
CA GLU A 209 -18.02 -7.54 -3.44
C GLU A 209 -18.75 -8.57 -4.31
N LYS A 210 -19.77 -8.15 -5.05
CA LYS A 210 -20.55 -8.99 -5.98
C LYS A 210 -20.58 -8.35 -7.35
N LYS A 211 -20.08 -9.06 -8.36
CA LYS A 211 -20.23 -8.65 -9.76
C LYS A 211 -21.56 -9.15 -10.30
N LEU A 212 -22.26 -8.32 -11.07
CA LEU A 212 -23.62 -8.58 -11.56
C LEU A 212 -23.65 -8.71 -13.09
N PRO A 213 -23.23 -9.84 -13.68
CA PRO A 213 -23.38 -10.07 -15.11
C PRO A 213 -24.88 -10.09 -15.51
N PRO A 214 -25.26 -9.58 -16.70
CA PRO A 214 -24.42 -9.10 -17.81
C PRO A 214 -23.96 -7.64 -17.72
N LEU A 215 -24.36 -6.91 -16.68
CA LEU A 215 -23.99 -5.50 -16.53
C LEU A 215 -22.56 -5.38 -15.96
N PRO A 216 -21.75 -4.40 -16.43
CA PRO A 216 -20.43 -4.11 -15.87
C PRO A 216 -20.57 -3.36 -14.53
N VAL A 217 -21.27 -3.97 -13.57
CA VAL A 217 -21.58 -3.39 -12.27
C VAL A 217 -21.10 -4.32 -11.16
N THR A 218 -20.33 -3.77 -10.23
CA THR A 218 -19.89 -4.43 -9.02
C THR A 218 -20.48 -3.72 -7.81
N LEU A 219 -21.26 -4.45 -7.01
CA LEU A 219 -21.80 -3.98 -5.74
C LEU A 219 -20.85 -4.39 -4.62
N ALA A 220 -20.37 -3.44 -3.84
CA ALA A 220 -19.58 -3.68 -2.64
C ALA A 220 -20.38 -3.27 -1.39
N LEU A 221 -20.52 -4.18 -0.43
CA LEU A 221 -21.17 -3.96 0.86
C LEU A 221 -20.12 -4.13 1.96
N GLY A 222 -19.96 -3.12 2.82
CA GLY A 222 -19.00 -3.13 3.92
C GLY A 222 -19.67 -2.88 5.26
N ALA A 223 -19.26 -3.62 6.28
CA ALA A 223 -19.69 -3.40 7.65
C ALA A 223 -18.51 -3.60 8.61
N PHE A 224 -18.35 -2.68 9.56
CA PHE A 224 -17.33 -2.69 10.60
C PHE A 224 -17.98 -2.43 11.95
N LEU A 225 -17.71 -3.30 12.90
CA LEU A 225 -18.20 -3.24 14.27
C LEU A 225 -17.00 -3.21 15.22
N ASN A 226 -16.93 -2.19 16.07
CA ASN A 226 -16.01 -2.17 17.20
C ASN A 226 -16.80 -2.50 18.48
N HIS A 227 -16.55 -3.67 19.05
CA HIS A 227 -17.24 -4.15 20.25
C HIS A 227 -16.86 -3.36 21.51
N TRP A 228 -15.62 -2.87 21.61
CA TRP A 228 -15.18 -2.11 22.78
C TRP A 228 -15.82 -0.73 22.86
N LYS A 229 -15.86 -0.03 21.72
CA LYS A 229 -16.42 1.33 21.61
C LYS A 229 -17.92 1.33 21.29
N ASN A 230 -18.53 0.15 21.09
CA ASN A 230 -19.92 -0.02 20.64
C ASN A 230 -20.27 0.85 19.42
N ARG A 231 -19.36 0.93 18.45
CA ARG A 231 -19.58 1.71 17.22
C ARG A 231 -19.71 0.78 16.02
N PHE A 232 -20.80 0.94 15.28
CA PHE A 232 -21.07 0.23 14.05
C PHE A 232 -21.05 1.20 12.87
N HIS A 233 -20.28 0.87 11.84
CA HIS A 233 -20.21 1.61 10.59
C HIS A 233 -20.53 0.65 9.44
N CYS A 234 -21.51 1.00 8.62
CA CYS A 234 -21.82 0.27 7.40
C CYS A 234 -21.79 1.22 6.21
N GLY A 235 -21.55 0.65 5.04
CA GLY A 235 -21.52 1.40 3.79
C GLY A 235 -21.72 0.47 2.60
N PHE A 236 -22.14 1.06 1.50
CA PHE A 236 -22.19 0.37 0.22
C PHE A 236 -21.56 1.25 -0.85
N SER A 237 -21.00 0.60 -1.86
CA SER A 237 -20.42 1.23 -3.03
C SER A 237 -20.90 0.49 -4.27
N VAL A 238 -21.17 1.24 -5.34
CA VAL A 238 -21.50 0.69 -6.65
C VAL A 238 -20.42 1.17 -7.59
N ILE A 239 -19.72 0.22 -8.20
CA ILE A 239 -18.66 0.47 -9.17
C ILE A 239 -19.20 0.07 -10.53
N VAL A 240 -19.20 0.99 -11.48
CA VAL A 240 -19.61 0.76 -12.86
C VAL A 240 -18.36 0.86 -13.73
N GLY A 241 -18.02 -0.21 -14.44
CA GLY A 241 -16.80 -0.32 -15.25
C GLY A 241 -16.56 -1.72 -15.79
#